data_AF-A0A3E3I1T2-F1
#
_entry.id   AF-A0A3E3I1T2-F1
#
_cell.length_a   1.000
_cell.length_b   1.000
_cell.length_c   1.000
_cell.angle_alpha   90.00
_cell.angle_beta   90.00
_cell.angle_gamma   90.00
#
_symmetry.space_group_name_H-M   'P 1'
#
loop_
_entity.id
_entity.type
_entity.pdbx_description
1 polymer ?
#
loop_
_entity_poly.entity_id
_entity_poly.type
_entity_poly.pdbx_seq_one_letter_code
_entity_poly.pdbx_strand_id
1 'polypeptide(L)'
;MTGGQNEWDSRRKQTWSATAFLSLIYFEILGLTMEDGEPVFHPQLPINCGHMRIRGFEVAGWLFDLDIDGKEVSVRKRKIS
;
A
#
# COMPACT_ATOMS: atom_id res chain seq x y z
N MET A 1 20.61 14.27 -27.52
CA MET A 1 20.00 13.94 -26.21
C MET A 1 18.54 14.38 -26.26
N THR A 2 17.65 13.49 -26.68
CA THR A 2 16.20 13.70 -26.66
C THR A 2 15.65 12.84 -25.54
N GLY A 3 15.31 13.48 -24.42
CA GLY A 3 14.63 12.83 -23.29
C GLY A 3 13.22 12.46 -23.70
N GLY A 4 13.07 11.29 -24.32
CA GLY A 4 11.78 10.66 -24.48
C GLY A 4 11.28 10.26 -23.10
N GLN A 5 10.10 10.73 -22.71
CA GLN A 5 9.35 10.06 -21.66
C GLN A 5 9.24 8.59 -22.08
N ASN A 6 9.83 7.70 -21.28
CA ASN A 6 9.68 6.27 -21.47
C ASN A 6 8.20 5.94 -21.20
N GLU A 7 7.37 5.97 -22.24
CA GLU A 7 5.99 5.52 -22.18
C GLU A 7 5.98 4.04 -21.77
N TRP A 8 5.21 3.74 -20.73
CA TRP A 8 5.13 2.39 -20.19
C TRP A 8 4.18 1.55 -21.04
N ASP A 9 4.72 0.66 -21.87
CA ASP A 9 3.92 -0.34 -22.59
C ASP A 9 3.28 -1.34 -21.62
N SER A 10 1.96 -1.28 -21.46
CA SER A 10 1.20 -2.27 -20.68
C SER A 10 1.35 -3.67 -21.30
N ARG A 11 1.79 -4.67 -20.52
CA ARG A 11 1.92 -6.07 -20.99
C ARG A 11 1.17 -7.02 -20.06
N ARG A 12 0.67 -8.12 -20.61
CA ARG A 12 -0.12 -9.12 -19.87
C ARG A 12 0.62 -9.84 -18.73
N LYS A 13 1.97 -9.86 -18.75
CA LYS A 13 2.84 -10.50 -17.74
C LYS A 13 3.78 -9.47 -17.12
N GLN A 14 3.24 -8.38 -16.61
CA GLN A 14 4.02 -7.34 -15.96
C GLN A 14 4.21 -7.70 -14.49
N THR A 15 5.40 -8.19 -14.14
CA THR A 15 5.80 -8.30 -12.73
C THR A 15 6.11 -6.92 -12.15
N TRP A 16 6.73 -6.05 -12.93
CA TRP A 16 7.17 -4.73 -12.48
C TRP A 16 6.03 -3.74 -12.23
N SER A 17 4.99 -3.71 -13.06
CA SER A 17 3.84 -2.82 -12.81
C SER A 17 3.03 -3.28 -11.59
N ALA A 18 2.95 -4.60 -11.37
CA ALA A 18 2.34 -5.15 -10.16
C ALA A 18 3.16 -4.78 -8.92
N THR A 19 4.49 -4.90 -8.97
CA THR A 19 5.36 -4.45 -7.88
C THR A 19 5.21 -2.95 -7.63
N ALA A 20 5.26 -2.11 -8.68
CA ALA A 20 5.11 -0.66 -8.55
C ALA A 20 3.74 -0.28 -7.97
N PHE A 21 2.67 -0.95 -8.40
CA PHE A 21 1.33 -0.75 -7.87
C PHE A 21 1.24 -1.14 -6.39
N LEU A 22 1.85 -2.27 -5.99
CA LEU A 22 1.92 -2.67 -4.59
C LEU A 22 2.76 -1.69 -3.75
N SER A 23 3.89 -1.21 -4.27
CA SER A 23 4.70 -0.18 -3.61
C SER A 23 3.90 1.10 -3.38
N LEU A 24 3.12 1.54 -4.37
CA LEU A 24 2.24 2.69 -4.23
C LEU A 24 1.17 2.46 -3.15
N ILE A 25 0.58 1.27 -3.08
CA ILE A 25 -0.35 0.94 -2.01
C ILE A 25 0.34 0.99 -0.65
N TYR A 26 1.48 0.32 -0.48
CA TYR A 26 2.11 0.16 0.83
C TYR A 26 2.75 1.45 1.35
N PHE A 27 3.50 2.15 0.51
CA PHE A 27 4.31 3.28 0.96
C PHE A 27 3.60 4.61 0.81
N GLU A 28 2.78 4.78 -0.22
CA GLU A 28 2.10 6.06 -0.47
C GLU A 28 0.70 6.09 0.13
N ILE A 29 -0.15 5.09 -0.18
CA ILE A 29 -1.54 5.10 0.29
C ILE A 29 -1.63 4.71 1.76
N LEU A 30 -0.97 3.63 2.18
CA LEU A 30 -0.99 3.21 3.58
C LEU A 30 -0.03 4.00 4.47
N GLY A 31 0.95 4.67 3.87
CA GLY A 31 2.00 5.37 4.61
C GLY A 31 2.74 4.44 5.57
N LEU A 32 3.03 3.21 5.14
CA LEU A 32 3.68 2.21 6.01
C LEU A 32 5.13 2.63 6.29
N THR A 33 5.42 2.82 7.58
CA THR A 33 6.75 3.07 8.12
C THR A 33 7.11 2.04 9.18
N MET A 34 8.39 1.97 9.53
CA MET A 34 8.88 1.19 10.67
C MET A 34 9.37 2.19 11.74
N GLU A 35 8.71 2.19 12.90
CA GLU A 35 9.07 3.04 14.04
C GLU A 35 9.33 2.14 15.25
N ASP A 36 10.51 2.29 15.86
CA ASP A 36 10.96 1.45 16.99
C ASP A 36 10.83 -0.07 16.75
N GLY A 37 10.95 -0.50 15.49
CA GLY A 37 10.84 -1.92 15.09
C GLY A 37 9.41 -2.42 14.89
N GLU A 38 8.40 -1.56 15.07
CA GLU A 38 7.00 -1.88 14.85
C GLU A 38 6.48 -1.21 13.56
N PRO A 39 5.57 -1.85 12.82
CA PRO A 39 4.93 -1.24 11.66
C PRO A 39 3.91 -0.19 12.10
N VAL A 40 4.05 1.02 11.55
CA VAL A 40 3.13 2.15 11.76
C VAL A 40 2.49 2.54 10.43
N PHE A 41 1.21 2.93 10.46
CA PHE A 41 0.43 3.26 9.27
C PHE A 41 -0.07 4.71 9.35
N HIS A 42 0.16 5.47 8.29
CA HIS A 42 -0.33 6.83 8.10
C HIS A 42 -1.17 6.94 6.82
N PRO A 43 -2.33 6.26 6.77
CA PRO A 43 -3.03 6.11 5.51
C PRO A 43 -3.64 7.43 5.02
N GLN A 44 -3.51 7.66 3.72
CA GLN A 44 -4.11 8.79 3.02
C GLN A 44 -4.78 8.28 1.75
N LEU A 45 -6.11 8.40 1.70
CA LEU A 45 -6.86 8.06 0.50
C LEU A 45 -6.66 9.12 -0.58
N PRO A 46 -6.48 8.70 -1.85
CA PRO A 46 -6.57 9.61 -2.98
C PRO A 46 -7.92 10.35 -2.97
N ILE A 47 -7.95 11.59 -3.46
CA ILE A 47 -9.11 12.50 -3.42
C ILE A 47 -10.42 11.87 -3.97
N ASN A 48 -10.32 10.94 -4.92
CA ASN A 48 -11.47 10.26 -5.53
C ASN A 48 -11.70 8.82 -5.02
N CYS A 49 -11.04 8.44 -3.92
CA CYS A 49 -11.20 7.14 -3.28
C CYS A 49 -11.99 7.32 -1.98
N GLY A 50 -13.28 6.95 -2.00
CA GLY A 50 -14.15 7.10 -0.82
C GLY A 50 -13.89 6.06 0.27
N HIS A 51 -13.37 4.90 -0.10
CA HIS A 51 -13.17 3.76 0.79
C HIS A 51 -12.10 2.81 0.23
N MET A 52 -11.22 2.33 1.10
CA MET A 52 -10.27 1.28 0.78
C MET A 52 -10.23 0.25 1.89
N ARG A 53 -10.21 -1.02 1.52
CA ARG A 53 -10.01 -2.12 2.45
C ARG A 53 -8.89 -3.02 1.98
N ILE A 54 -7.95 -3.28 2.88
CA ILE A 54 -6.83 -4.20 2.65
C ILE A 54 -6.91 -5.28 3.72
N ARG A 55 -6.74 -6.54 3.32
CA ARG A 55 -6.81 -7.68 4.22
C ARG A 55 -5.61 -8.60 4.03
N GLY A 56 -5.22 -9.24 5.13
CA GLY A 56 -4.16 -10.24 5.11
C GLY A 56 -2.79 -9.65 4.73
N PHE A 57 -2.55 -8.39 5.07
CA PHE A 57 -1.26 -7.75 4.83
C PHE A 57 -0.26 -8.21 5.90
N GLU A 58 0.85 -8.80 5.50
CA GLU A 58 1.89 -9.27 6.42
C GLU A 58 3.09 -8.31 6.44
N VAL A 59 3.47 -7.88 7.64
CA VAL A 59 4.73 -7.16 7.87
C VAL A 59 5.25 -7.45 9.27
N ALA A 60 6.56 -7.68 9.39
CA ALA A 60 7.23 -7.93 10.67
C ALA A 60 6.59 -9.03 11.54
N GLY A 61 6.08 -10.12 10.94
CA GLY A 61 5.45 -11.25 11.66
C GLY A 61 4.03 -10.96 12.17
N TRP A 62 3.45 -9.85 11.75
CA TRP A 62 2.07 -9.47 12.04
C TRP A 62 1.23 -9.49 10.77
N LEU A 63 -0.01 -9.93 10.90
CA LEU A 63 -1.02 -9.84 9.86
C LEU A 63 -2.00 -8.71 10.18
N PHE A 64 -2.24 -7.83 9.21
CA PHE A 64 -3.08 -6.66 9.33
C PHE A 64 -4.28 -6.73 8.38
N ASP A 65 -5.41 -6.26 8.91
CA ASP A 65 -6.57 -5.86 8.13
C ASP A 65 -6.81 -4.36 8.38
N LEU A 66 -6.83 -3.57 7.32
CA LEU A 66 -7.07 -2.14 7.36
C LEU A 66 -8.39 -1.81 6.65
N ASP A 67 -9.19 -0.99 7.29
CA ASP A 67 -10.44 -0.43 6.76
C ASP A 67 -10.31 1.09 6.85
N ILE A 68 -10.24 1.75 5.69
CA ILE A 68 -9.91 3.17 5.58
C ILE A 68 -11.08 3.83 4.84
N ASP A 69 -11.69 4.82 5.47
CA ASP A 69 -12.60 5.75 4.81
C ASP A 69 -12.05 7.18 4.92
N GLY A 70 -12.66 8.14 4.24
CA GLY A 70 -12.19 9.53 4.22
C GLY A 70 -12.21 10.25 5.58
N LYS A 71 -12.56 9.58 6.69
CA LYS A 71 -12.68 10.16 8.04
C LYS A 71 -12.00 9.31 9.11
N GLU A 72 -12.04 8.00 8.98
CA GLU A 72 -11.59 7.05 9.99
C GLU A 72 -10.69 5.96 9.40
N VAL A 73 -9.80 5.47 10.25
CA VAL A 73 -8.88 4.37 9.95
C VAL A 73 -9.07 3.32 11.03
N SER A 74 -9.52 2.14 10.64
CA SER A 74 -9.57 0.97 11.51
C SER A 74 -8.45 0.01 11.16
N VAL A 75 -7.59 -0.27 12.13
CA VAL A 75 -6.50 -1.24 12.00
C VAL A 75 -6.76 -2.42 12.93
N ARG A 76 -6.83 -3.62 12.37
CA ARG A 76 -6.83 -4.88 13.12
C ARG A 76 -5.52 -5.59 12.86
N LYS A 77 -4.83 -6.02 13.91
CA LYS A 77 -3.60 -6.81 13.79
C LYS A 77 -3.69 -8.10 14.57
N ARG A 78 -3.08 -9.16 14.04
CA ARG A 78 -2.89 -10.44 14.73
C ARG A 78 -1.49 -10.98 14.47
N LYS A 79 -0.91 -11.64 15.46
CA LYS A 79 0.42 -12.24 15.31
C LYS A 79 0.31 -13.49 14.44
N ILE A 80 1.28 -13.68 13.56
CA ILE A 80 1.40 -14.90 12.77
C ILE A 80 2.13 -15.92 13.66
N SER A 81 1.45 -17.03 13.96
CA SER A 81 1.91 -18.13 14.80
C SER A 81 2.93 -19.01 14.10
#